data_AF-A0A2M7FMS4-F1
#
_entry.id   AF-A0A2M7FMS4-F1
#
_cell.length_a   1.000
_cell.length_b   1.000
_cell.length_c   1.000
_cell.angle_alpha   90.00
_cell.angle_beta   90.00
_cell.angle_gamma   90.00
#
_symmetry.space_group_name_H-M   'P 1'
#
loop_
_entity.id
_entity.type
_entity.pdbx_description
1 polymer ?
#
loop_
_entity_poly.entity_id
_entity_poly.type
_entity_poly.pdbx_seq_one_letter_code
_entity_poly.pdbx_strand_id
1 'polypeptide(L)'
;GFNPKELPRPMTVVIEGGKHADHTTDLQEYCLTATRDSTVSENVRMIMETYHQLASVLKENNFSVNVGNEGAFAPSGIPSNEAPLA
;
A
#
# COMPACT_ATOMS: atom_id res chain seq x y z
N GLY A 1 15.41 18.16 12.86
CA GLY A 1 14.57 18.30 14.07
C GLY A 1 13.13 18.50 13.64
N PHE A 2 12.16 18.11 14.46
CA PHE A 2 10.73 18.28 14.16
C PHE A 2 10.37 19.76 13.98
N ASN A 3 9.83 20.12 12.81
CA ASN A 3 9.30 21.45 12.54
C ASN A 3 7.76 21.42 12.67
N PRO A 4 7.16 22.07 13.68
CA PRO A 4 5.71 22.03 13.88
C PRO A 4 4.91 22.71 12.77
N LYS A 5 5.57 23.39 11.82
CA LYS A 5 4.94 24.00 10.64
C LYS A 5 4.94 23.09 9.40
N GLU A 6 5.63 21.95 9.46
CA GLU A 6 5.70 20.99 8.36
C GLU A 6 4.74 19.83 8.63
N LEU A 7 3.93 19.50 7.63
CA LEU A 7 3.11 18.30 7.66
C LEU A 7 3.99 17.06 7.40
N PRO A 8 3.70 15.92 8.06
CA PRO A 8 4.45 14.70 7.81
C PRO A 8 4.24 14.21 6.37
N ARG A 9 5.27 13.53 5.83
CA ARG A 9 5.13 12.85 4.55
C ARG A 9 4.17 11.66 4.72
N PRO A 10 3.08 11.57 3.95
CA PRO A 10 2.14 10.46 4.07
C PRO A 10 2.80 9.13 3.72
N MET A 11 2.48 8.12 4.53
CA MET A 11 2.78 6.72 4.26
C MET A 11 1.48 5.93 4.41
N THR A 12 1.14 5.12 3.42
CA THR A 12 -0.14 4.41 3.36
C THR A 12 0.10 2.94 3.13
N VAL A 13 -0.44 2.08 4.01
CA VAL A 13 -0.47 0.63 3.84
C VAL A 13 -1.37 0.32 2.63
N VAL A 14 -0.88 -0.47 1.67
CA VAL A 14 -1.64 -0.81 0.46
C VAL A 14 -1.83 -2.31 0.25
N ILE A 15 -0.93 -3.14 0.79
CA ILE A 15 -1.08 -4.60 0.85
C ILE A 15 -0.79 -5.06 2.28
N GLU A 16 -1.69 -5.86 2.83
CA GLU A 16 -1.55 -6.54 4.12
C GLU A 16 -1.13 -7.99 3.92
N GLY A 17 -0.29 -8.47 4.84
CA GLY A 17 0.19 -9.84 4.94
C GLY A 17 0.39 -10.27 6.38
N GLY A 18 1.17 -11.34 6.58
CA GLY A 18 1.48 -11.89 7.88
C GLY A 18 0.21 -12.20 8.69
N LYS A 19 0.09 -11.63 9.90
CA LYS A 19 -1.09 -11.87 10.75
C LYS A 19 -2.36 -11.13 10.31
N HIS A 20 -2.26 -10.21 9.35
CA HIS A 20 -3.40 -9.43 8.89
C HIS A 20 -4.11 -10.10 7.69
N ALA A 21 -3.46 -11.06 7.03
CA ALA A 21 -4.04 -11.79 5.90
C ALA A 21 -3.63 -13.27 5.89
N ASP A 22 -4.58 -14.16 5.65
CA ASP A 22 -4.34 -15.60 5.63
C ASP A 22 -3.66 -16.04 4.31
N HIS A 23 -2.75 -17.03 4.41
CA HIS A 23 -2.14 -17.71 3.26
C HIS A 23 -1.50 -16.77 2.22
N THR A 24 -0.69 -15.81 2.69
CA THR A 24 0.00 -14.84 1.84
C THR A 24 1.44 -14.62 2.32
N THR A 25 2.07 -13.53 1.91
CA THR A 25 3.39 -13.05 2.38
C THR A 25 3.54 -13.00 3.90
N ASP A 26 4.77 -13.20 4.41
CA ASP A 26 5.11 -13.11 5.84
C ASP A 26 5.17 -11.66 6.37
N LEU A 27 5.43 -10.67 5.50
CA LEU A 27 5.50 -9.27 5.89
C LEU A 27 4.09 -8.73 6.20
N GLN A 28 3.96 -7.96 7.27
CA GLN A 28 2.65 -7.46 7.69
C GLN A 28 2.09 -6.39 6.75
N GLU A 29 2.91 -5.45 6.31
CA GLU A 29 2.44 -4.24 5.65
C GLU A 29 3.42 -3.82 4.56
N TYR A 30 2.87 -3.57 3.37
CA TYR A 30 3.56 -2.94 2.26
C TYR A 30 3.02 -1.53 2.09
N CYS A 31 3.90 -0.54 2.20
CA CYS A 31 3.51 0.85 2.27
C CYS A 31 3.96 1.64 1.04
N LEU A 32 3.12 2.58 0.62
CA LEU A 32 3.46 3.60 -0.37
C LEU A 32 3.76 4.94 0.31
N THR A 33 4.77 5.63 -0.21
CA THR A 33 5.04 7.05 0.07
C THR A 33 5.43 7.72 -1.23
N ALA A 34 5.02 8.98 -1.41
CA ALA A 34 5.53 9.81 -2.49
C ALA A 34 7.00 10.16 -2.21
N THR A 35 7.86 10.04 -3.22
CA THR A 35 9.29 10.40 -3.13
C THR A 35 9.59 11.82 -3.58
N ARG A 36 8.63 12.48 -4.25
CA ARG A 36 8.78 13.85 -4.74
C ARG A 36 8.66 14.86 -3.61
N ASP A 37 9.47 15.91 -3.67
CA ASP A 37 9.25 17.11 -2.86
C ASP A 37 8.11 17.92 -3.48
N SER A 38 6.91 17.66 -2.98
CA SER A 38 5.65 18.30 -3.39
C SER A 38 4.81 18.57 -2.14
N THR A 39 3.71 19.30 -2.29
CA THR A 39 2.81 19.55 -1.16
C THR A 39 2.25 18.22 -0.63
N VAL A 40 1.87 18.18 0.65
CA VAL A 40 1.26 16.96 1.23
C VAL A 40 -0.01 16.57 0.48
N SER A 41 -0.80 17.54 0.00
CA SER A 41 -1.97 17.27 -0.85
C SER A 41 -1.61 16.54 -2.14
N GLU A 42 -0.54 16.97 -2.82
CA GLU A 42 -0.06 16.30 -4.03
C GLU A 42 0.48 14.89 -3.74
N ASN A 43 1.16 14.72 -2.60
CA ASN A 43 1.64 13.42 -2.18
C ASN A 43 0.49 12.43 -1.92
N VAL A 44 -0.57 12.88 -1.22
CA VAL A 44 -1.78 12.07 -1.02
C VAL A 44 -2.43 11.73 -2.36
N ARG A 45 -2.59 12.69 -3.27
CA ARG A 45 -3.17 12.46 -4.60
C ARG A 45 -2.41 11.36 -5.35
N MET A 46 -1.08 11.46 -5.41
CA MET A 46 -0.23 10.46 -6.08
C MET A 46 -0.36 9.07 -5.44
N ILE A 47 -0.34 8.98 -4.10
CA ILE A 47 -0.51 7.71 -3.39
C ILE A 47 -1.87 7.08 -3.72
N MET A 48 -2.95 7.86 -3.70
CA MET A 48 -4.30 7.35 -3.99
C MET A 48 -4.48 6.92 -5.44
N GLU A 49 -3.88 7.65 -6.40
CA GLU A 49 -3.82 7.23 -7.79
C GLU A 49 -3.10 5.88 -7.95
N THR A 50 -1.95 5.69 -7.28
CA THR A 50 -1.24 4.41 -7.29
C THR A 50 -2.05 3.30 -6.61
N TYR A 51 -2.71 3.57 -5.49
CA TYR A 51 -3.57 2.61 -4.79
C TYR A 51 -4.73 2.12 -5.67
N HIS A 52 -5.38 3.03 -6.41
CA HIS A 52 -6.45 2.64 -7.34
C HIS A 52 -5.93 1.85 -8.54
N GLN A 53 -4.73 2.15 -9.04
CA GLN A 53 -4.11 1.34 -10.10
C GLN A 53 -3.69 -0.05 -9.60
N LEU A 54 -3.23 -0.16 -8.35
CA LEU A 54 -2.90 -1.44 -7.73
C LEU A 54 -4.11 -2.37 -7.70
N ALA A 55 -5.32 -1.85 -7.45
CA ALA A 55 -6.55 -2.65 -7.53
C ALA A 55 -6.74 -3.31 -8.91
N SER A 56 -6.38 -2.61 -9.99
CA SER A 56 -6.44 -3.16 -11.34
C SER A 56 -5.39 -4.26 -11.53
N VAL A 57 -4.15 -4.03 -11.12
CA VAL A 57 -3.05 -5.02 -11.20
C VAL A 57 -3.38 -6.30 -10.44
N LEU A 58 -3.96 -6.18 -9.24
CA LEU A 58 -4.40 -7.33 -8.45
C LEU A 58 -5.47 -8.14 -9.19
N LYS A 59 -6.48 -7.48 -9.78
CA LYS A 59 -7.53 -8.16 -10.56
C LYS A 59 -6.96 -8.87 -11.79
N GLU A 60 -6.04 -8.23 -12.52
CA GLU A 60 -5.39 -8.82 -13.69
C GLU A 60 -4.62 -10.11 -13.35
N ASN A 61 -4.09 -10.19 -12.13
CA ASN A 61 -3.39 -11.37 -11.61
C ASN A 61 -4.31 -12.34 -10.84
N ASN A 62 -5.64 -12.18 -10.94
CA ASN A 62 -6.65 -12.99 -10.24
C ASN A 62 -6.55 -12.96 -8.71
N PHE A 63 -6.03 -11.88 -8.14
CA PHE A 63 -6.03 -11.64 -6.70
C PHE A 63 -7.30 -10.89 -6.25
N SER A 64 -7.68 -11.12 -4.98
CA SER A 64 -8.77 -10.39 -4.33
C SER A 64 -8.42 -8.91 -4.16
N VAL A 65 -9.42 -8.04 -4.32
CA VAL A 65 -9.32 -6.59 -4.04
C VAL A 65 -10.22 -6.17 -2.87
N ASN A 66 -10.62 -7.12 -2.03
CA ASN A 66 -11.29 -6.80 -0.78
C ASN A 66 -10.32 -6.07 0.15
N VAL A 67 -10.85 -5.15 0.94
CA VAL A 67 -10.06 -4.31 1.85
C VAL A 67 -10.24 -4.74 3.30
N GLY A 68 -9.16 -4.63 4.07
CA GLY A 68 -9.15 -4.81 5.52
C GLY A 68 -9.64 -3.59 6.29
N ASN A 69 -9.45 -3.59 7.62
CA ASN A 69 -9.90 -2.50 8.50
C ASN A 69 -9.17 -1.18 8.24
N GLU A 70 -7.93 -1.24 7.75
CA GLU A 70 -7.12 -0.06 7.41
C GLU A 70 -7.30 0.40 5.95
N GLY A 71 -8.15 -0.31 5.20
CA GLY A 71 -8.40 0.00 3.79
C GLY A 71 -7.36 -0.55 2.83
N ALA A 72 -6.34 -1.28 3.29
CA ALA A 72 -5.37 -1.97 2.44
C ALA A 72 -5.94 -3.27 1.85
N PHE A 73 -5.39 -3.72 0.73
CA PHE A 73 -5.77 -4.99 0.12
C PHE A 73 -5.15 -6.17 0.88
N ALA A 74 -5.90 -7.26 1.04
CA ALA A 74 -5.42 -8.50 1.66
C ALA A 74 -5.51 -9.69 0.70
N PRO A 75 -4.75 -9.71 -0.40
CA PRO A 75 -4.79 -10.81 -1.37
C PRO A 75 -4.12 -12.08 -0.83
N SER A 76 -4.81 -13.21 -0.95
CA SER A 76 -4.28 -14.54 -0.67
C SER A 76 -3.42 -15.05 -1.83
N GLY A 77 -2.42 -15.88 -1.56
CA GLY A 77 -1.66 -16.60 -2.58
C GLY A 77 -0.52 -15.81 -3.22
N ILE A 78 -0.10 -14.70 -2.61
CA ILE A 78 1.15 -14.05 -2.99
C ILE A 78 2.31 -15.02 -2.69
N PRO A 79 3.17 -15.34 -3.67
CA PRO A 79 4.12 -16.46 -3.57
C PRO A 79 5.37 -16.16 -2.74
N SER A 80 5.71 -14.89 -2.51
CA SER A 80 6.88 -14.49 -1.73
C SER A 80 6.78 -13.04 -1.25
N ASN A 81 7.70 -12.64 -0.39
CA ASN A 81 7.75 -11.26 0.14
C ASN A 81 8.18 -10.24 -0.93
N GLU A 82 8.84 -10.69 -1.98
CA GLU A 82 9.33 -9.88 -3.09
C GLU A 82 8.25 -9.62 -4.15
N ALA A 83 7.28 -10.53 -4.29
CA ALA A 83 6.25 -10.41 -5.34
C ALA A 83 5.46 -9.09 -5.29
N PRO A 84 5.09 -8.53 -4.13
CA PRO A 84 4.44 -7.21 -4.06
C PRO A 84 5.34 -6.02 -4.40
N LEU A 85 6.66 -6.24 -4.49
CA LEU A 85 7.67 -5.20 -4.78
C LEU A 85 8.14 -5.24 -6.25
N ALA A 86 7.69 -6.22 -7.02
CA ALA A 86 8.05 -6.45 -8.42
C ALA A 86 7.08 -5.74 -9.37
#